data_AF-A0A9X8DZF2-F1
#
_entry.id   AF-A0A9X8DZF2-F1
#
_cell.length_a   1.000
_cell.length_b   1.000
_cell.length_c   1.000
_cell.angle_alpha   90.00
_cell.angle_beta   90.00
_cell.angle_gamma   90.00
#
_symmetry.space_group_name_H-M   'P 1'
#
loop_
_entity.id
_entity.type
_entity.pdbx_description
1 polymer ?
#
loop_
_entity_poly.entity_id
_entity_poly.type
_entity_poly.pdbx_seq_one_letter_code
_entity_poly.pdbx_strand_id
1 'polypeptide(L)'
;PATQFIVASTHLFWDPAQADVKLVQTKFMLDAIDAFVAELPRQRLPVFFAGDFNSLPDSDVVRHVTSRGLASAYSTYDPVSGEPRFTNVNGVVTTTAESTGPAFVGTLDYIFYDKAHVKVHKLMPLMEYDEAVADGGALPNRTVGSDHLPLMATFVFK
;
A
#
# COMPACT_ATOMS: atom_id res chain seq x y z
N PRO A 1 -7.28 22.97 -19.81
CA PRO A 1 -7.51 21.59 -20.33
C PRO A 1 -7.81 20.64 -19.16
N ALA A 2 -8.73 19.69 -19.31
CA ALA A 2 -8.97 18.69 -18.28
C ALA A 2 -7.87 17.62 -18.30
N THR A 3 -7.18 17.43 -17.17
CA THR A 3 -6.21 16.34 -16.99
C THR A 3 -6.96 15.05 -16.73
N GLN A 4 -6.66 14.00 -17.50
CA GLN A 4 -7.22 12.66 -17.30
C GLN A 4 -6.13 11.73 -16.77
N PHE A 5 -6.55 10.78 -15.94
CA PHE A 5 -5.70 9.77 -15.32
C PHE A 5 -6.56 8.55 -15.01
N ILE A 6 -5.91 7.44 -14.71
CA ILE A 6 -6.56 6.16 -14.40
C ILE A 6 -6.31 5.84 -12.93
N VAL A 7 -7.35 5.32 -12.28
CA VAL A 7 -7.26 4.79 -10.91
C VAL A 7 -7.68 3.33 -10.94
N ALA A 8 -6.77 2.48 -10.51
CA ALA A 8 -6.98 1.07 -10.23
C ALA A 8 -6.94 0.86 -8.71
N SER A 9 -7.78 -0.05 -8.21
CA SER A 9 -7.78 -0.44 -6.80
C SER A 9 -7.90 -1.96 -6.68
N THR A 10 -7.29 -2.55 -5.66
CA THR A 10 -7.42 -3.99 -5.38
C THR A 10 -7.37 -4.30 -3.88
N HIS A 11 -7.72 -5.53 -3.54
CA HIS A 11 -7.47 -6.14 -2.23
C HIS A 11 -7.01 -7.58 -2.51
N LEU A 12 -5.73 -7.86 -2.33
CA LEU A 12 -5.15 -9.18 -2.62
C LEU A 12 -5.44 -10.20 -1.51
N PHE A 13 -5.33 -11.48 -1.84
CA PHE A 13 -5.58 -12.55 -0.86
C PHE A 13 -4.70 -12.40 0.39
N TRP A 14 -5.26 -12.65 1.57
CA TRP A 14 -4.64 -12.25 2.83
C TRP A 14 -3.62 -13.24 3.39
N ASP A 15 -3.74 -14.54 3.07
CA ASP A 15 -2.98 -15.60 3.74
C ASP A 15 -1.46 -15.39 3.53
N PRO A 16 -0.66 -15.25 4.62
CA PRO A 16 0.79 -15.09 4.51
C PRO A 16 1.49 -16.29 3.88
N ALA A 17 0.91 -17.50 3.96
CA ALA A 17 1.47 -18.71 3.36
C ALA A 17 1.28 -18.78 1.82
N GLN A 18 0.47 -17.90 1.24
CA GLN A 18 0.04 -17.96 -0.16
C GLN A 18 0.61 -16.78 -0.96
N ALA A 19 1.94 -16.59 -0.88
CA ALA A 19 2.64 -15.52 -1.59
C ALA A 19 2.54 -15.66 -3.13
N ASP A 20 2.49 -16.89 -3.62
CA ASP A 20 2.29 -17.23 -5.02
C ASP A 20 0.89 -16.80 -5.52
N VAL A 21 -0.17 -17.04 -4.75
CA VAL A 21 -1.54 -16.60 -5.07
C VAL A 21 -1.58 -15.08 -5.21
N LYS A 22 -1.01 -14.34 -4.25
CA LYS A 22 -0.92 -12.88 -4.29
C LYS A 22 -0.17 -12.38 -5.53
N LEU A 23 0.93 -13.06 -5.90
CA LEU A 23 1.70 -12.72 -7.10
C LEU A 23 0.92 -12.97 -8.40
N VAL A 24 0.18 -14.08 -8.49
CA VAL A 24 -0.68 -14.39 -9.65
C VAL A 24 -1.81 -13.36 -9.78
N GLN A 25 -2.47 -13.00 -8.67
CA GLN A 25 -3.49 -11.94 -8.67
C GLN A 25 -2.91 -10.59 -9.11
N THR A 26 -1.70 -10.26 -8.66
CA THR A 26 -0.99 -9.03 -9.07
C THR A 26 -0.71 -9.01 -10.56
N LYS A 27 -0.20 -10.11 -11.13
CA LYS A 27 0.04 -10.25 -12.58
C LYS A 27 -1.24 -10.04 -13.37
N PHE A 28 -2.30 -10.73 -12.98
CA PHE A 28 -3.62 -10.61 -13.61
C PHE A 28 -4.12 -9.15 -13.57
N MET A 29 -3.98 -8.48 -12.42
CA MET A 29 -4.39 -7.08 -12.26
C MET A 29 -3.61 -6.13 -13.16
N LEU A 30 -2.28 -6.29 -13.25
CA LEU A 30 -1.43 -5.46 -14.11
C LEU A 30 -1.72 -5.67 -15.60
N ASP A 31 -1.98 -6.92 -16.01
CA ASP A 31 -2.34 -7.21 -17.40
C ASP A 31 -3.73 -6.66 -17.76
N ALA A 32 -4.67 -6.67 -16.80
CA ALA A 32 -5.98 -6.02 -16.96
C ALA A 32 -5.85 -4.48 -17.06
N ILE A 33 -4.97 -3.86 -16.26
CA ILE A 33 -4.66 -2.42 -16.38
C ILE A 33 -4.11 -2.11 -17.77
N ASP A 34 -3.15 -2.89 -18.27
CA ASP A 34 -2.54 -2.68 -19.58
C ASP A 34 -3.56 -2.82 -20.72
N ALA A 35 -4.43 -3.84 -20.65
CA ALA A 35 -5.51 -4.02 -21.61
C ALA A 35 -6.47 -2.82 -21.60
N PHE A 36 -6.86 -2.35 -20.42
CA PHE A 36 -7.73 -1.18 -20.27
C PHE A 36 -7.09 0.10 -20.82
N VAL A 37 -5.79 0.31 -20.56
CA VAL A 37 -5.03 1.45 -21.09
C VAL A 37 -4.96 1.39 -22.62
N ALA A 38 -4.79 0.21 -23.21
CA ALA A 38 -4.67 0.03 -24.65
C ALA A 38 -5.95 0.36 -25.44
N GLU A 39 -7.12 0.30 -24.81
CA GLU A 39 -8.40 0.67 -25.43
C GLU A 39 -8.60 2.19 -25.53
N LEU A 40 -7.81 2.98 -24.82
CA LEU A 40 -7.99 4.43 -24.77
C LEU A 40 -7.35 5.12 -26.00
N PRO A 41 -8.04 6.10 -26.61
CA PRO A 41 -7.54 6.80 -27.79
C PRO A 41 -6.33 7.72 -27.51
N ARG A 42 -5.95 7.89 -26.24
CA ARG A 42 -4.80 8.70 -25.82
C ARG A 42 -3.63 7.80 -25.47
N GLN A 43 -2.48 8.10 -26.07
CA GLN A 43 -1.31 7.22 -26.09
C GLN A 43 -0.63 6.95 -24.74
N ARG A 44 -1.06 7.58 -23.63
CA ARG A 44 -0.65 7.24 -22.25
C ARG A 44 -1.36 8.15 -21.24
N LEU A 45 -2.27 7.60 -20.45
CA LEU A 45 -2.77 8.27 -19.25
C LEU A 45 -1.97 7.77 -18.03
N PRO A 46 -1.57 8.66 -17.10
CA PRO A 46 -0.92 8.21 -15.87
C PRO A 46 -1.83 7.29 -15.07
N VAL A 47 -1.26 6.18 -14.60
CA VAL A 47 -1.97 5.19 -13.78
C VAL A 47 -1.60 5.40 -12.31
N PHE A 48 -2.63 5.40 -11.47
CA PHE A 48 -2.52 5.17 -10.04
C PHE A 48 -3.09 3.79 -9.73
N PHE A 49 -2.38 3.01 -8.94
CA PHE A 49 -2.79 1.68 -8.52
C PHE A 49 -2.66 1.56 -7.00
N ALA A 50 -3.79 1.55 -6.31
CA ALA A 50 -3.84 1.56 -4.86
C ALA A 50 -4.50 0.29 -4.29
N GLY A 51 -4.38 0.09 -2.99
CA GLY A 51 -5.12 -0.96 -2.30
C GLY A 51 -4.33 -1.65 -1.21
N ASP A 52 -4.94 -2.70 -0.67
CA ASP A 52 -4.30 -3.64 0.24
C ASP A 52 -3.70 -4.79 -0.57
N PHE A 53 -2.38 -4.89 -0.56
CA PHE A 53 -1.65 -5.90 -1.30
C PHE A 53 -1.34 -7.13 -0.44
N ASN A 54 -1.63 -7.11 0.87
CA ASN A 54 -1.29 -8.17 1.81
C ASN A 54 0.16 -8.69 1.65
N SER A 55 1.07 -7.77 1.29
CA SER A 55 2.43 -8.06 0.87
C SER A 55 3.39 -6.98 1.37
N LEU A 56 4.48 -7.40 2.01
CA LEU A 56 5.51 -6.50 2.55
C LEU A 56 6.32 -5.80 1.44
N PRO A 57 7.04 -4.69 1.75
CA PRO A 57 7.80 -3.93 0.74
C PRO A 57 8.82 -4.73 -0.05
N ASP A 58 9.39 -5.77 0.55
CA ASP A 58 10.39 -6.67 -0.02
C ASP A 58 9.77 -7.93 -0.65
N SER A 59 8.47 -7.94 -0.91
CA SER A 59 7.78 -9.04 -1.59
C SER A 59 7.96 -9.01 -3.11
N ASP A 60 7.81 -10.17 -3.74
CA ASP A 60 7.78 -10.26 -5.20
C ASP A 60 6.57 -9.57 -5.83
N VAL A 61 5.49 -9.40 -5.06
CA VAL A 61 4.32 -8.59 -5.45
C VAL A 61 4.75 -7.14 -5.68
N VAL A 62 5.39 -6.51 -4.70
CA VAL A 62 5.84 -5.11 -4.79
C VAL A 62 6.94 -4.96 -5.85
N ARG A 63 7.88 -5.91 -5.94
CA ARG A 63 8.88 -5.93 -7.03
C ARG A 63 8.23 -6.01 -8.41
N HIS A 64 7.19 -6.83 -8.57
CA HIS A 64 6.52 -6.98 -9.85
C HIS A 64 5.77 -5.71 -10.25
N VAL A 65 5.03 -5.09 -9.33
CA VAL A 65 4.34 -3.80 -9.57
C VAL A 65 5.36 -2.72 -9.97
N THR A 66 6.46 -2.59 -9.23
CA THR A 66 7.48 -1.56 -9.50
C THR A 66 8.27 -1.81 -10.79
N SER A 67 8.41 -3.07 -11.20
CA SER A 67 9.01 -3.43 -12.50
C SER A 67 8.23 -2.91 -13.71
N ARG A 68 6.92 -2.59 -13.55
CA ARG A 68 6.07 -2.00 -14.60
C ARG A 68 6.21 -0.48 -14.70
N GLY A 69 7.19 0.12 -14.00
CA GLY A 69 7.43 1.56 -14.04
C GLY A 69 6.60 2.36 -13.04
N LEU A 70 5.83 1.68 -12.19
CA LEU A 70 5.15 2.30 -11.06
C LEU A 70 6.13 2.47 -9.87
N ALA A 71 5.85 3.43 -9.00
CA ALA A 71 6.54 3.61 -7.72
C ALA A 71 5.53 3.77 -6.59
N SER A 72 5.86 3.29 -5.39
CA SER A 72 5.06 3.59 -4.21
C SER A 72 5.21 5.07 -3.85
N ALA A 73 4.09 5.74 -3.59
CA ALA A 73 4.09 7.13 -3.14
C ALA A 73 4.84 7.32 -1.81
N TYR A 74 4.88 6.29 -0.98
CA TYR A 74 5.51 6.29 0.34
C TYR A 74 6.93 5.68 0.35
N SER A 75 7.52 5.38 -0.81
CA SER A 75 8.86 4.76 -0.94
C SER A 75 10.05 5.57 -0.41
N THR A 76 9.82 6.80 0.05
CA THR A 76 10.83 7.64 0.71
C THR A 76 10.31 8.22 2.04
N TYR A 77 9.29 7.60 2.62
CA TYR A 77 8.67 8.03 3.88
C TYR A 77 9.62 7.82 5.06
N ASP A 78 10.25 6.65 5.13
CA ASP A 78 11.29 6.35 6.12
C ASP A 78 12.69 6.50 5.51
N PRO A 79 13.63 7.24 6.14
CA PRO A 79 14.97 7.45 5.59
C PRO A 79 15.83 6.18 5.47
N VAL A 80 15.48 5.11 6.17
CA VAL A 80 16.23 3.86 6.25
C VAL A 80 15.55 2.77 5.41
N SER A 81 14.27 2.50 5.63
CA SER A 81 13.52 1.45 4.92
C SER A 81 12.87 1.93 3.62
N GLY A 82 12.77 3.23 3.40
CA GLY A 82 12.03 3.82 2.28
C GLY A 82 10.53 3.86 2.56
N GLU A 83 9.89 2.70 2.72
CA GLU A 83 8.46 2.58 3.08
C GLU A 83 8.22 2.82 4.58
N PRO A 84 6.98 3.18 5.00
CA PRO A 84 6.61 3.27 6.41
C PRO A 84 6.82 1.94 7.12
N ARG A 85 7.01 2.02 8.45
CA ARG A 85 7.12 0.82 9.30
C ARG A 85 5.86 -0.03 9.25
N PHE A 86 4.68 0.60 9.19
CA PHE A 86 3.42 -0.11 9.11
C PHE A 86 2.33 0.72 8.44
N THR A 87 1.40 0.00 7.84
CA THR A 87 0.06 0.47 7.49
C THR A 87 -1.02 -0.39 8.14
N ASN A 88 -0.66 -1.56 8.66
CA ASN A 88 -1.53 -2.42 9.46
C ASN A 88 -0.87 -2.75 10.81
N VAL A 89 -1.66 -2.67 11.89
CA VAL A 89 -1.30 -3.14 13.23
C VAL A 89 -2.52 -3.87 13.80
N ASN A 90 -2.52 -5.20 13.77
CA ASN A 90 -3.71 -5.97 14.11
C ASN A 90 -3.46 -7.12 15.08
N GLY A 91 -4.56 -7.54 15.71
CA GLY A 91 -4.61 -8.64 16.67
C GLY A 91 -3.84 -8.37 17.95
N VAL A 92 -4.07 -9.18 18.99
CA VAL A 92 -3.30 -9.09 20.24
C VAL A 92 -2.88 -10.49 20.63
N VAL A 93 -1.58 -10.70 20.83
CA VAL A 93 -1.00 -11.96 21.31
C VAL A 93 -0.33 -11.78 22.65
N THR A 94 -0.48 -12.79 23.51
CA THR A 94 0.20 -12.86 24.80
C THR A 94 1.60 -13.42 24.58
N THR A 95 2.62 -12.59 24.72
CA THR A 95 4.02 -12.96 24.48
C THR A 95 4.67 -13.55 25.74
N THR A 96 4.22 -13.10 26.92
CA THR A 96 4.46 -13.69 28.24
C THR A 96 3.26 -13.40 29.15
N ALA A 97 3.19 -13.98 30.35
CA ALA A 97 2.10 -13.71 31.31
C ALA A 97 1.91 -12.22 31.67
N GLU A 98 2.86 -11.35 31.31
CA GLU A 98 2.92 -9.95 31.70
C GLU A 98 2.99 -8.97 30.49
N SER A 99 3.05 -9.48 29.25
CA SER A 99 3.14 -8.62 28.04
C SER A 99 2.22 -9.06 26.89
N THR A 100 1.36 -8.14 26.47
CA THR A 100 0.53 -8.23 25.25
C THR A 100 1.12 -7.32 24.18
N GLY A 101 1.17 -7.79 22.93
CA GLY A 101 1.56 -6.97 21.78
C GLY A 101 0.77 -7.35 20.53
N PRO A 102 0.90 -6.57 19.44
CA PRO A 102 0.16 -6.85 18.22
C PRO A 102 0.54 -8.20 17.62
N ALA A 103 -0.44 -8.89 17.02
CA ALA A 103 -0.21 -10.14 16.31
C ALA A 103 0.56 -9.91 15.00
N PHE A 104 0.30 -8.78 14.34
CA PHE A 104 0.97 -8.36 13.13
C PHE A 104 1.21 -6.85 13.11
N VAL A 105 2.37 -6.46 12.57
CA VAL A 105 2.75 -5.07 12.29
C VAL A 105 3.47 -5.05 10.96
N GLY A 106 2.97 -4.31 9.98
CA GLY A 106 3.65 -4.22 8.69
C GLY A 106 2.96 -3.33 7.68
N THR A 107 3.69 -3.03 6.60
CA THR A 107 3.20 -2.24 5.47
C THR A 107 2.61 -3.17 4.43
N LEU A 108 1.30 -3.10 4.28
CA LEU A 108 0.50 -3.93 3.36
C LEU A 108 -0.23 -3.08 2.31
N ASP A 109 -0.42 -1.81 2.60
CA ASP A 109 -1.20 -0.87 1.79
C ASP A 109 -0.26 0.04 1.00
N TYR A 110 -0.61 0.28 -0.26
CA TYR A 110 0.20 1.10 -1.16
C TYR A 110 -0.65 2.01 -2.02
N ILE A 111 -0.08 3.17 -2.37
CA ILE A 111 -0.52 3.99 -3.49
C ILE A 111 0.62 3.99 -4.52
N PHE A 112 0.54 3.09 -5.49
CA PHE A 112 1.47 3.10 -6.61
C PHE A 112 1.07 4.14 -7.65
N TYR A 113 2.05 4.79 -8.27
CA TYR A 113 1.82 5.81 -9.28
C TYR A 113 2.84 5.74 -10.41
N ASP A 114 2.45 6.21 -11.59
CA ASP A 114 3.34 6.38 -12.74
C ASP A 114 4.36 7.50 -12.50
N LYS A 115 5.57 7.11 -12.09
CA LYS A 115 6.66 8.05 -11.78
C LYS A 115 7.18 8.80 -12.99
N ALA A 116 6.92 8.33 -14.22
CA ALA A 116 7.40 9.01 -15.42
C ALA A 116 6.65 10.33 -15.61
N HIS A 117 5.33 10.34 -15.37
CA HIS A 117 4.45 11.47 -15.67
C HIS A 117 3.93 12.21 -14.43
N VAL A 118 4.05 11.62 -13.24
CA VAL A 118 3.55 12.19 -11.99
C VAL A 118 4.68 12.30 -10.98
N LYS A 119 4.60 13.29 -10.08
CA LYS A 119 5.45 13.39 -8.89
C LYS A 119 4.59 13.50 -7.63
N VAL A 120 5.08 12.93 -6.53
CA VAL A 120 4.52 13.16 -5.20
C VAL A 120 4.86 14.58 -4.77
N HIS A 121 3.85 15.31 -4.28
CA HIS A 121 4.02 16.66 -3.73
C HIS A 121 3.98 16.67 -2.20
N LYS A 122 3.05 15.89 -1.61
CA LYS A 122 2.86 15.82 -0.16
C LYS A 122 2.31 14.45 0.22
N LEU A 123 2.78 13.92 1.34
CA LEU A 123 2.24 12.74 2.00
C LEU A 123 1.54 13.14 3.29
N MET A 124 0.46 12.45 3.65
CA MET A 124 -0.11 12.53 4.98
C MET A 124 0.79 11.76 5.96
N PRO A 125 1.18 12.38 7.10
CA PRO A 125 1.86 11.66 8.17
C PRO A 125 1.00 10.51 8.69
N LEU A 126 1.63 9.38 8.96
CA LEU A 126 0.99 8.20 9.55
C LEU A 126 1.07 8.26 11.08
N MET A 127 0.14 7.56 11.72
CA MET A 127 0.11 7.37 13.18
C MET A 127 1.39 6.71 13.66
N GLU A 128 1.91 7.17 14.81
CA GLU A 128 3.09 6.56 15.43
C GLU A 128 2.74 5.23 16.09
N TYR A 129 3.72 4.32 16.17
CA TYR A 129 3.49 2.97 16.70
C TYR A 129 2.95 2.99 18.15
N ASP A 130 3.52 3.83 19.00
CA ASP A 130 3.13 3.92 20.42
C ASP A 130 1.68 4.39 20.56
N GLU A 131 1.18 5.24 19.65
CA GLU A 131 -0.22 5.64 19.61
C GLU A 131 -1.13 4.50 19.16
N ALA A 132 -0.72 3.75 18.13
CA ALA A 132 -1.49 2.63 17.59
C ALA A 132 -1.75 1.51 18.61
N VAL A 133 -0.81 1.29 19.55
CA VAL A 133 -0.91 0.23 20.57
C VAL A 133 -1.37 0.75 21.95
N ALA A 134 -1.55 2.07 22.11
CA ALA A 134 -1.85 2.68 23.41
C ALA A 134 -3.18 2.21 24.03
N ASP A 135 -4.18 1.91 23.21
CA ASP A 135 -5.50 1.46 23.64
C ASP A 135 -5.72 0.00 23.19
N GLY A 136 -5.50 -0.94 24.11
CA GLY A 136 -5.76 -2.36 23.88
C GLY A 136 -4.65 -3.12 23.15
N GLY A 137 -3.51 -2.50 22.82
CA GLY A 137 -2.32 -3.18 22.30
C GLY A 137 -2.25 -3.35 20.77
N ALA A 138 -3.30 -2.98 20.04
CA ALA A 138 -3.36 -2.97 18.58
C ALA A 138 -4.54 -2.13 18.08
N LEU A 139 -4.72 -2.10 16.75
CA LEU A 139 -5.90 -1.54 16.11
C LEU A 139 -6.86 -2.67 15.62
N PRO A 140 -8.16 -2.38 15.36
CA PRO A 140 -8.87 -1.17 15.76
C PRO A 140 -8.99 -1.06 17.29
N ASN A 141 -9.30 0.13 17.77
CA ASN A 141 -9.50 0.40 19.20
C ASN A 141 -10.67 1.38 19.42
N ARG A 142 -10.79 1.98 20.61
CA ARG A 142 -11.94 2.83 20.95
C ARG A 142 -11.96 4.16 20.18
N THR A 143 -10.83 4.57 19.61
CA THR A 143 -10.69 5.85 18.88
C THR A 143 -10.42 5.67 17.40
N VAL A 144 -9.90 4.50 16.98
CA VAL A 144 -9.54 4.18 15.59
C VAL A 144 -10.33 2.96 15.13
N GLY A 145 -11.20 3.15 14.14
CA GLY A 145 -12.16 2.13 13.70
C GLY A 145 -11.65 1.10 12.70
N SER A 146 -10.37 1.11 12.33
CA SER A 146 -9.74 0.14 11.42
C SER A 146 -8.38 -0.29 11.96
N ASP A 147 -7.96 -1.51 11.67
CA ASP A 147 -6.61 -2.01 11.88
C ASP A 147 -5.60 -1.53 10.84
N HIS A 148 -6.09 -0.91 9.76
CA HIS A 148 -5.28 -0.25 8.74
C HIS A 148 -5.27 1.27 8.92
N LEU A 149 -4.13 1.88 8.62
CA LEU A 149 -3.97 3.33 8.51
C LEU A 149 -4.35 3.80 7.10
N PRO A 150 -5.12 4.90 6.98
CA PRO A 150 -5.39 5.49 5.68
C PRO A 150 -4.11 6.05 5.07
N LEU A 151 -3.95 5.90 3.75
CA LEU A 151 -2.89 6.55 2.98
C LEU A 151 -3.47 7.72 2.20
N MET A 152 -2.78 8.86 2.22
CA MET A 152 -3.17 10.03 1.42
C MET A 152 -1.94 10.73 0.85
N ALA A 153 -1.99 11.03 -0.44
CA ALA A 153 -0.93 11.73 -1.14
C ALA A 153 -1.50 12.79 -2.09
N THR A 154 -0.85 13.94 -2.15
CA THR A 154 -1.07 14.93 -3.21
C THR A 154 -0.06 14.70 -4.32
N PHE A 155 -0.54 14.66 -5.56
CA PHE A 155 0.27 14.44 -6.75
C PHE A 155 0.25 15.66 -7.66
N VAL A 156 1.35 15.87 -8.38
CA VAL A 156 1.47 16.89 -9.42
C VAL A 156 1.83 16.20 -10.73
N PHE A 157 1.02 16.46 -11.76
CA PHE A 157 1.30 16.01 -13.12
C PHE A 157 2.44 16.85 -13.72
N LYS A 158 3.38 16.17 -14.37
CA LYS A 158 4.54 16.79 -15.03
C LYS A 158 4.17 17.37 -16.39
#